data_AF-A0A7V9S7A3-F1
#
_entry.id   AF-A0A7V9S7A3-F1
#
_cell.length_a   1.000
_cell.length_b   1.000
_cell.length_c   1.000
_cell.angle_alpha   90.00
_cell.angle_beta   90.00
_cell.angle_gamma   90.00
#
_symmetry.space_group_name_H-M   'P 1'
#
loop_
_entity.id
_entity.type
_entity.pdbx_description
1 polymer ?
#
loop_
_entity_poly.entity_id
_entity_poly.type
_entity_poly.pdbx_seq_one_letter_code
_entity_poly.pdbx_strand_id
1 'polypeptide(L)'
;MKLLNAVLAVSLCAVALSGCDSFRRVAGLNKKSPDEFAVTTKAPLVIPPDFNLRPPMPGAPPTNQLDPSSNAEAALFTNVDPQTVANGMRGNYTQSEKMLLANAKAQRADPGIRARLNADQRASVQNADRSFTDRVLNTGATPDNGKAINADAEIAKGSKKTGTAAARAKKQESGGWFDWF
;
A
#
# COMPACT_ATOMS: atom_id res chain seq x y z
N MET A 1 -70.84 70.04 -4.07
CA MET A 1 -70.36 68.98 -3.14
C MET A 1 -69.85 67.72 -3.86
N LYS A 2 -70.58 67.16 -4.85
CA LYS A 2 -70.16 65.94 -5.57
C LYS A 2 -68.81 66.08 -6.33
N LEU A 3 -68.56 67.22 -6.97
CA LEU A 3 -67.29 67.51 -7.67
C LEU A 3 -66.10 67.65 -6.70
N LEU A 4 -66.31 68.23 -5.52
CA LEU A 4 -65.27 68.39 -4.50
C LEU A 4 -64.84 67.02 -3.94
N ASN A 5 -65.81 66.14 -3.68
CA ASN A 5 -65.54 64.78 -3.18
C ASN A 5 -64.82 63.91 -4.24
N ALA A 6 -65.14 64.09 -5.53
CA ALA A 6 -64.47 63.38 -6.62
C ALA A 6 -63.00 63.81 -6.76
N VAL A 7 -62.71 65.11 -6.69
CA VAL A 7 -61.33 65.63 -6.72
C VAL A 7 -60.54 65.13 -5.50
N LEU A 8 -61.17 65.11 -4.32
CA LEU A 8 -60.54 64.63 -3.10
C LEU A 8 -60.22 63.12 -3.17
N ALA A 9 -61.14 62.31 -3.70
CA ALA A 9 -60.91 60.88 -3.91
C ALA A 9 -59.78 60.59 -4.92
N VAL A 10 -59.72 61.34 -6.03
CA VAL A 10 -58.64 61.21 -7.03
C VAL A 10 -57.29 61.61 -6.44
N SER A 11 -57.24 62.68 -5.64
CA SER A 11 -56.02 63.11 -4.95
C SER A 11 -55.51 62.06 -3.97
N LEU A 12 -56.41 61.41 -3.23
CA LEU A 12 -56.07 60.34 -2.28
C LEU A 12 -55.49 59.12 -2.99
N CYS A 13 -56.10 58.73 -4.12
CA CYS A 13 -55.58 57.64 -4.96
C CYS A 13 -54.19 57.97 -5.53
N ALA A 14 -53.95 59.19 -6.00
CA ALA A 14 -52.64 59.59 -6.53
C ALA A 14 -51.52 59.47 -5.48
N VAL A 15 -51.80 59.86 -4.23
CA VAL A 15 -50.85 59.71 -3.11
C VAL A 15 -50.60 58.22 -2.80
N ALA A 16 -51.65 57.39 -2.78
CA ALA A 16 -51.52 55.95 -2.54
C ALA A 16 -50.65 55.25 -3.61
N LEU A 17 -50.80 55.60 -4.89
CA LEU A 17 -49.98 55.03 -5.96
C LEU A 17 -48.50 55.46 -5.87
N SER A 18 -48.19 56.68 -5.41
CA SER A 18 -46.82 57.15 -5.22
C SER A 18 -46.06 56.37 -4.12
N GLY A 19 -46.79 55.85 -3.13
CA GLY A 19 -46.25 55.01 -2.05
C GLY A 19 -45.79 53.63 -2.51
N CYS A 20 -46.43 53.06 -3.55
CA CYS A 20 -46.08 51.72 -4.06
C CYS A 20 -44.66 51.63 -4.62
N ASP A 21 -44.15 52.68 -5.27
CA ASP A 21 -42.78 52.67 -5.79
C ASP A 21 -41.74 52.74 -4.66
N SER A 22 -42.03 53.53 -3.62
CA SER A 22 -41.20 53.58 -2.41
C SER A 22 -41.21 52.25 -1.66
N PHE A 23 -42.39 51.62 -1.53
CA PHE A 23 -42.53 50.30 -0.92
C PHE A 23 -41.78 49.23 -1.71
N ARG A 24 -41.79 49.28 -3.05
CA ARG A 24 -41.03 48.36 -3.92
C ARG A 24 -39.51 48.47 -3.72
N ARG A 25 -39.00 49.68 -3.46
CA ARG A 25 -37.57 49.91 -3.16
C ARG A 25 -37.20 49.37 -1.78
N VAL A 26 -38.02 49.63 -0.76
CA VAL A 26 -37.81 49.14 0.62
C VAL A 26 -37.97 47.62 0.72
N ALA A 27 -38.93 47.04 -0.02
CA ALA A 27 -39.16 45.60 -0.11
C ALA A 27 -38.07 44.85 -0.89
N GLY A 28 -37.01 45.52 -1.35
CA GLY A 28 -35.88 44.89 -2.04
C GLY A 28 -36.19 44.34 -3.44
N LEU A 29 -37.38 44.62 -3.98
CA LEU A 29 -37.78 44.22 -5.34
C LEU A 29 -37.06 45.06 -6.43
N ASN A 30 -36.40 46.15 -6.04
CA ASN A 30 -35.49 46.89 -6.90
C ASN A 30 -34.06 46.35 -6.70
N LYS A 31 -33.59 45.54 -7.65
CA LYS A 31 -32.27 44.94 -7.60
C LYS A 31 -31.20 45.99 -7.93
N LYS A 32 -30.65 46.61 -6.88
CA LYS A 32 -29.41 47.39 -6.95
C LYS A 32 -28.25 46.45 -6.68
N SER A 33 -27.76 45.76 -7.71
CA SER A 33 -26.55 44.94 -7.60
C SER A 33 -25.38 45.86 -7.24
N PRO A 34 -24.61 45.56 -6.17
CA PRO A 34 -23.36 46.26 -5.91
C PRO A 34 -22.42 46.11 -7.11
N ASP A 35 -21.63 47.13 -7.39
CA ASP A 35 -20.64 47.12 -8.48
C ASP A 35 -19.57 46.06 -8.19
N GLU A 36 -19.64 44.93 -8.90
CA GLU A 36 -18.70 43.83 -8.79
C GLU A 36 -17.26 44.19 -9.20
N PHE A 37 -17.04 45.37 -9.78
CA PHE A 37 -15.72 45.91 -10.12
C PHE A 37 -15.23 46.99 -9.15
N ALA A 38 -15.96 47.26 -8.06
CA ALA A 38 -15.52 48.19 -7.04
C ALA A 38 -14.30 47.63 -6.26
N VAL A 39 -13.09 48.01 -6.69
CA VAL A 39 -11.85 47.64 -6.01
C VAL A 39 -11.74 48.41 -4.70
N THR A 40 -12.02 47.73 -3.58
CA THR A 40 -11.73 48.27 -2.24
C THR A 40 -10.26 48.07 -1.92
N THR A 41 -9.55 49.16 -1.61
CA THR A 41 -8.15 49.08 -1.17
C THR A 41 -8.09 48.50 0.24
N LYS A 42 -7.31 47.42 0.41
CA LYS A 42 -7.00 46.89 1.74
C LYS A 42 -5.91 47.74 2.40
N ALA A 43 -5.93 47.80 3.72
CA ALA A 43 -4.84 48.42 4.47
C ALA A 43 -3.49 47.77 4.08
N PRO A 44 -2.41 48.56 3.97
CA PRO A 44 -1.11 48.01 3.58
C PRO A 44 -0.66 46.97 4.61
N LEU A 45 -0.21 45.81 4.12
CA LEU A 45 0.44 44.80 4.95
C LEU A 45 1.78 45.36 5.43
N VAL A 46 1.87 45.69 6.71
CA VAL A 46 3.15 46.04 7.34
C VAL A 46 3.90 44.75 7.60
N ILE A 47 4.98 44.55 6.85
CA ILE A 47 5.94 43.50 7.12
C ILE A 47 6.72 43.92 8.37
N PRO A 48 6.70 43.14 9.47
CA PRO A 48 7.50 43.46 10.64
C PRO A 48 9.00 43.47 10.28
N PRO A 49 9.79 44.42 10.81
CA PRO A 49 11.20 44.61 10.45
C PRO A 49 12.13 43.46 10.88
N ASP A 50 11.63 42.51 11.68
CA ASP A 50 12.46 41.47 12.30
C ASP A 50 12.33 40.12 11.59
N PHE A 51 12.88 40.05 10.38
CA PHE A 51 13.29 38.79 9.74
C PHE A 51 14.76 38.45 10.05
N ASN A 52 15.33 39.00 11.13
CA ASN A 52 16.67 38.66 11.59
C ASN A 52 16.71 37.29 12.28
N LEU A 53 16.25 36.25 11.58
CA LEU A 53 16.75 34.91 11.82
C LEU A 53 18.25 34.98 11.60
N ARG A 54 19.02 34.62 12.62
CA ARG A 54 20.48 34.54 12.52
C ARG A 54 20.80 33.68 11.28
N PRO A 55 21.53 34.22 10.29
CA PRO A 55 21.88 33.45 9.10
C PRO A 55 22.50 32.12 9.54
N PRO A 56 22.09 30.98 8.94
CA PRO A 56 22.67 29.70 9.29
C PRO A 56 24.18 29.79 9.07
N MET A 57 24.94 29.37 10.07
CA MET A 57 26.40 29.38 9.97
C MET A 57 26.82 28.48 8.80
N PRO A 58 27.71 28.93 7.90
CA PRO A 58 28.21 28.08 6.83
C PRO A 58 28.77 26.77 7.39
N GLY A 59 28.20 25.63 7.00
CA GLY A 59 28.59 24.30 7.48
C GLY A 59 27.87 23.79 8.73
N ALA A 60 26.95 24.55 9.33
CA ALA A 60 26.08 24.01 10.37
C ALA A 60 25.10 22.98 9.76
N PRO A 61 24.82 21.85 10.44
CA PRO A 61 23.80 20.92 10.00
C PRO A 61 22.46 21.66 9.80
N PRO A 62 21.70 21.36 8.73
CA PRO A 62 20.40 21.97 8.54
C PRO A 62 19.53 21.71 9.77
N THR A 63 18.92 22.77 10.33
CA THR A 63 18.03 22.66 11.49
C THR A 63 16.67 22.06 11.15
N ASN A 64 16.35 21.96 9.85
CA ASN A 64 15.19 21.24 9.39
C ASN A 64 15.41 19.73 9.61
N GLN A 65 14.72 19.18 10.61
CA GLN A 65 14.52 17.74 10.69
C GLN A 65 13.84 17.28 9.41
N LEU A 66 14.43 16.27 8.76
CA LEU A 66 13.77 15.54 7.67
C LEU A 66 12.38 15.11 8.12
N ASP A 67 11.39 15.20 7.22
CA ASP A 67 10.02 14.76 7.48
C ASP A 67 10.07 13.34 8.08
N PRO A 68 9.42 13.08 9.23
CA PRO A 68 9.40 11.75 9.84
C PRO A 68 9.00 10.64 8.85
N SER A 69 8.16 10.95 7.86
CA SER A 69 7.80 10.01 6.79
C SER A 69 9.02 9.57 5.96
N SER A 70 9.83 10.53 5.51
CA SER A 70 11.05 10.30 4.73
C SER A 70 12.13 9.56 5.52
N ASN A 71 12.25 9.85 6.83
CA ASN A 71 13.16 9.13 7.72
C ASN A 71 12.74 7.67 7.92
N ALA A 72 11.44 7.42 8.11
CA ALA A 72 10.90 6.07 8.22
C ALA A 72 11.10 5.29 6.92
N GLU A 73 10.85 5.92 5.77
CA GLU A 73 11.06 5.32 4.45
C GLU A 73 12.54 4.96 4.23
N ALA A 74 13.48 5.85 4.56
CA ALA A 74 14.92 5.57 4.48
C ALA A 74 15.37 4.43 5.43
N ALA A 75 14.77 4.33 6.61
CA ALA A 75 15.05 3.25 7.55
C ALA A 75 14.48 1.89 7.10
N LEU A 76 13.31 1.89 6.44
CA LEU A 76 12.66 0.68 5.92
C LEU A 76 13.30 0.20 4.61
N PHE A 77 13.45 1.11 3.65
CA PHE A 77 13.96 0.88 2.31
C PHE A 77 15.36 1.47 2.15
N THR A 78 16.23 1.18 3.10
CA THR A 78 17.66 1.51 3.04
C THR A 78 18.22 1.06 1.67
N ASN A 79 18.26 2.01 0.73
CA ASN A 79 18.80 1.87 -0.62
C ASN A 79 20.32 1.95 -0.50
N VAL A 80 20.92 1.03 0.26
CA VAL A 80 22.38 0.97 0.33
C VAL A 80 22.90 0.49 -1.01
N ASP A 81 23.97 1.12 -1.47
CA ASP A 81 24.71 0.65 -2.62
C ASP A 81 25.09 -0.83 -2.43
N PRO A 82 24.79 -1.70 -3.42
CA PRO A 82 25.02 -3.14 -3.28
C PRO A 82 26.49 -3.49 -2.99
N GLN A 83 27.42 -2.62 -3.39
CA GLN A 83 28.85 -2.73 -3.05
C GLN A 83 29.11 -2.63 -1.55
N THR A 84 28.49 -1.65 -0.87
CA THR A 84 28.64 -1.47 0.58
C THR A 84 28.04 -2.63 1.36
N VAL A 85 26.93 -3.19 0.87
CA VAL A 85 26.29 -4.34 1.49
C VAL A 85 27.09 -5.62 1.27
N ALA A 86 27.63 -5.83 0.07
CA ALA A 86 28.49 -6.97 -0.23
C ALA A 86 29.73 -6.99 0.68
N ASN A 87 30.34 -5.83 0.95
CA ASN A 87 31.49 -5.72 1.85
C ASN A 87 31.13 -6.00 3.32
N GLY A 88 29.91 -5.66 3.76
CA GLY A 88 29.42 -5.94 5.11
C GLY A 88 28.89 -7.37 5.32
N MET A 89 28.74 -8.17 4.25
CA MET A 89 28.14 -9.49 4.30
C MET A 89 29.08 -10.51 4.97
N ARG A 90 28.60 -11.07 6.09
CA ARG A 90 29.29 -12.10 6.88
C ARG A 90 28.92 -13.49 6.35
N GLY A 91 29.92 -14.32 6.11
CA GLY A 91 29.76 -15.68 5.56
C GLY A 91 30.89 -16.04 4.61
N ASN A 92 31.07 -17.33 4.37
CA ASN A 92 32.09 -17.86 3.45
C ASN A 92 31.57 -17.83 2.00
N TYR A 93 31.34 -16.62 1.48
CA TYR A 93 30.88 -16.37 0.12
C TYR A 93 31.98 -15.72 -0.72
N THR A 94 32.00 -16.01 -2.01
CA THR A 94 32.91 -15.34 -2.95
C THR A 94 32.46 -13.89 -3.20
N GLN A 95 33.36 -13.03 -3.68
CA GLN A 95 33.04 -11.61 -3.88
C GLN A 95 31.91 -11.39 -4.90
N SER A 96 31.88 -12.18 -5.97
CA SER A 96 30.80 -12.17 -6.98
C SER A 96 29.46 -12.62 -6.38
N GLU A 97 29.48 -13.63 -5.52
CA GLU A 97 28.28 -14.14 -4.85
C GLU A 97 27.72 -13.11 -3.86
N LYS A 98 28.58 -12.44 -3.08
CA LYS A 98 28.17 -11.33 -2.20
C LYS A 98 27.53 -10.19 -3.00
N MET A 99 28.06 -9.88 -4.18
CA MET A 99 27.48 -8.89 -5.08
C MET A 99 26.13 -9.32 -5.63
N LEU A 100 25.98 -10.58 -6.03
CA LEU A 100 24.72 -11.11 -6.52
C LEU A 100 23.65 -11.10 -5.41
N LEU A 101 24.01 -11.53 -4.20
CA LEU A 101 23.14 -11.50 -3.03
C LEU A 101 22.76 -10.07 -2.61
N ALA A 102 23.70 -9.14 -2.74
CA ALA A 102 23.45 -7.73 -2.49
C ALA A 102 22.47 -7.12 -3.51
N ASN A 103 22.62 -7.46 -4.79
CA ASN A 103 21.68 -7.06 -5.84
C ASN A 103 20.30 -7.72 -5.67
N ALA A 104 20.27 -8.98 -5.24
CA ALA A 104 19.05 -9.73 -4.97
C ALA A 104 18.34 -9.29 -3.66
N LYS A 105 18.88 -8.31 -2.93
CA LYS A 105 18.35 -7.84 -1.64
C LYS A 105 18.15 -8.97 -0.61
N ALA A 106 18.96 -10.03 -0.69
CA ALA A 106 18.84 -11.24 0.12
C ALA A 106 19.63 -11.18 1.44
N GLN A 107 20.04 -9.99 1.89
CA GLN A 107 21.04 -9.83 2.95
C GLN A 107 20.47 -10.00 4.35
N ARG A 108 19.13 -9.94 4.48
CA ARG A 108 18.38 -10.20 5.71
C ARG A 108 17.83 -11.63 5.79
N ALA A 109 18.15 -12.51 4.84
CA ALA A 109 17.70 -13.90 4.89
C ALA A 109 18.35 -14.62 6.09
N ASP A 110 17.54 -15.19 6.99
CA ASP A 110 18.03 -16.00 8.10
C ASP A 110 18.61 -17.32 7.54
N PRO A 111 19.92 -17.60 7.70
CA PRO A 111 20.53 -18.85 7.24
C PRO A 111 19.94 -20.08 7.95
N GLY A 112 19.36 -19.90 9.14
CA GLY A 112 18.69 -20.93 9.92
C GLY A 112 17.22 -21.14 9.57
N ILE A 113 16.65 -20.41 8.61
CA ILE A 113 15.20 -20.45 8.33
C ILE A 113 14.72 -21.86 7.96
N ARG A 114 15.56 -22.65 7.27
CA ARG A 114 15.24 -24.04 6.92
C ARG A 114 15.14 -24.94 8.16
N ALA A 115 16.01 -24.73 9.15
CA ALA A 115 15.98 -25.48 10.40
C ALA A 115 14.74 -25.10 11.23
N ARG A 116 14.42 -23.80 11.31
CA ARG A 116 13.21 -23.31 11.97
C ARG A 116 11.94 -23.84 11.31
N LEU A 117 11.83 -23.72 9.98
CA LEU A 117 10.68 -24.22 9.22
C LEU A 117 10.48 -25.73 9.41
N ASN A 118 11.57 -26.51 9.39
CA ASN A 118 11.49 -27.94 9.63
C ASN A 118 11.07 -28.28 11.07
N ALA A 119 11.42 -27.44 12.05
CA ALA A 119 10.96 -27.61 13.44
C ALA A 119 9.46 -27.26 13.57
N ASP A 120 9.03 -26.13 13.01
CA ASP A 120 7.65 -25.67 13.01
C ASP A 120 6.72 -26.66 12.30
N GLN A 121 7.16 -27.17 11.14
CA GLN A 121 6.42 -28.17 10.38
C GLN A 121 6.28 -29.48 11.16
N ARG A 122 7.33 -29.94 11.85
CA ARG A 122 7.24 -31.13 12.71
C ARG A 122 6.28 -30.93 13.87
N ALA A 123 6.34 -29.78 14.55
CA ALA A 123 5.41 -29.45 15.62
C ALA A 123 3.95 -29.41 15.10
N SER A 124 3.73 -28.83 13.91
CA SER A 124 2.40 -28.75 13.31
C SER A 124 1.82 -30.12 12.96
N VAL A 125 2.64 -31.04 12.43
CA VAL A 125 2.16 -32.39 12.08
C VAL A 125 1.95 -33.25 13.32
N GLN A 126 2.80 -33.12 14.36
CA GLN A 126 2.61 -33.83 15.63
C GLN A 126 1.32 -33.42 16.36
N ASN A 127 0.94 -32.14 16.27
CA ASN A 127 -0.29 -31.64 16.86
C ASN A 127 -1.54 -31.90 15.99
N ALA A 128 -1.37 -32.37 14.75
CA ALA A 128 -2.49 -32.67 13.86
C ALA A 128 -3.05 -34.07 14.18
N ASP A 129 -4.30 -34.12 14.66
CA ASP A 129 -4.98 -35.39 14.91
C ASP A 129 -5.40 -36.05 13.58
N ARG A 130 -4.54 -36.93 13.06
CA ARG A 130 -4.81 -37.69 11.82
C ARG A 130 -5.81 -38.83 11.99
N SER A 131 -6.22 -39.13 13.23
CA SER A 131 -7.12 -40.26 13.51
C SER A 131 -8.49 -40.13 12.83
N PHE A 132 -8.98 -38.89 12.68
CA PHE A 132 -10.22 -38.62 11.96
C PHE A 132 -10.06 -38.87 10.45
N THR A 133 -9.02 -38.31 9.84
CA THR A 133 -8.75 -38.44 8.41
C THR A 133 -8.49 -39.89 8.02
N ASP A 134 -7.73 -40.64 8.82
CA ASP A 134 -7.47 -42.07 8.58
C ASP A 134 -8.76 -42.90 8.64
N ARG A 135 -9.70 -42.56 9.53
CA ARG A 135 -11.01 -43.22 9.62
C ARG A 135 -11.90 -42.92 8.41
N VAL A 136 -11.87 -41.68 7.92
CA VAL A 136 -12.65 -41.26 6.74
C VAL A 136 -12.08 -41.85 5.45
N LEU A 137 -10.74 -41.90 5.32
CA LEU A 137 -10.06 -42.44 4.14
C LEU A 137 -9.91 -43.97 4.19
N ASN A 138 -10.29 -44.62 5.30
CA ASN A 138 -10.08 -46.04 5.57
C ASN A 138 -8.61 -46.47 5.34
N THR A 139 -7.68 -45.58 5.66
CA THR A 139 -6.24 -45.82 5.58
C THR A 139 -5.77 -46.38 6.91
N GLY A 140 -4.96 -47.46 6.87
CA GLY A 140 -4.35 -47.99 8.09
C GLY A 140 -3.45 -46.94 8.75
N ALA A 141 -3.46 -46.89 10.09
CA ALA A 141 -2.69 -45.93 10.87
C ALA A 141 -1.22 -45.95 10.43
N THR A 142 -0.80 -44.90 9.73
CA THR A 142 0.58 -44.78 9.24
C THR A 142 1.38 -44.02 10.30
N PRO A 143 2.41 -44.62 10.92
CA PRO A 143 3.24 -43.92 11.88
C PRO A 143 3.94 -42.74 11.20
N ASP A 144 3.65 -41.52 11.63
CA ASP A 144 4.32 -40.34 11.10
C ASP A 144 5.73 -40.25 11.67
N ASN A 145 6.71 -40.40 10.79
CA ASN A 145 8.14 -40.38 11.08
C ASN A 145 8.76 -38.99 10.84
N GLY A 146 7.96 -37.95 10.56
CA GLY A 146 8.42 -36.56 10.45
C GLY A 146 9.52 -36.35 9.39
N LYS A 147 9.62 -37.29 8.44
CA LYS A 147 10.53 -37.25 7.30
C LYS A 147 9.72 -36.79 6.09
N ALA A 148 10.29 -35.87 5.32
CA ALA A 148 9.72 -35.49 4.04
C ALA A 148 9.63 -36.74 3.16
N ILE A 149 8.41 -37.06 2.72
CA ILE A 149 8.16 -38.16 1.81
C ILE A 149 8.65 -37.71 0.43
N ASN A 150 9.57 -38.46 -0.16
CA ASN A 150 10.04 -38.20 -1.51
C ASN A 150 8.96 -38.70 -2.50
N ALA A 151 8.36 -37.78 -3.25
CA ALA A 151 7.26 -38.08 -4.18
C ALA A 151 7.70 -39.10 -5.26
N ASP A 152 8.89 -38.92 -5.83
CA ASP A 152 9.41 -39.79 -6.89
C ASP A 152 9.64 -41.23 -6.38
N ALA A 153 10.12 -41.35 -5.14
CA ALA A 153 10.34 -42.64 -4.50
C ALA A 153 9.03 -43.40 -4.19
N GLU A 154 7.98 -42.69 -3.77
CA GLU A 154 6.67 -43.31 -3.51
C GLU A 154 5.94 -43.73 -4.79
N ILE A 155 6.05 -42.94 -5.86
CA ILE A 155 5.51 -43.31 -7.19
C ILE A 155 6.16 -44.61 -7.69
N ALA A 156 7.48 -44.74 -7.55
CA ALA A 156 8.22 -45.96 -7.93
C ALA A 156 7.86 -47.17 -7.05
N LYS A 157 7.44 -46.96 -5.80
CA LYS A 157 6.98 -48.02 -4.90
C LYS A 157 5.55 -48.47 -5.22
N GLY A 158 4.70 -47.53 -5.62
CA GLY A 158 3.35 -47.80 -6.11
C GLY A 158 3.35 -48.65 -7.38
N SER A 159 4.20 -48.33 -8.35
CA SER A 159 4.33 -49.10 -9.60
C SER A 159 4.87 -50.52 -9.41
N LYS A 160 5.73 -50.73 -8.41
CA LYS A 160 6.22 -52.08 -8.04
C LYS A 160 5.15 -52.95 -7.39
N LYS A 161 4.24 -52.37 -6.61
CA LYS A 161 3.15 -53.11 -5.95
C LYS A 161 2.04 -53.52 -6.92
N THR A 162 1.84 -52.78 -8.01
CA THR A 162 0.94 -53.17 -9.12
C THR A 162 1.61 -54.09 -10.15
N GLY A 163 2.92 -54.34 -10.02
CA GLY A 163 3.75 -55.03 -11.03
C GLY A 163 3.97 -56.54 -10.83
N THR A 164 3.42 -57.20 -9.81
CA THR A 164 3.51 -58.68 -9.66
C THR A 164 2.44 -59.44 -10.46
N ALA A 165 2.06 -58.93 -11.63
CA ALA A 165 1.23 -59.63 -12.61
C ALA A 165 1.50 -59.15 -14.05
N ALA A 166 2.76 -58.95 -14.45
CA ALA A 166 3.11 -58.91 -15.87
C ALA A 166 4.58 -59.25 -16.06
N ALA A 167 4.81 -60.40 -16.68
CA ALA A 167 6.12 -60.89 -17.06
C ALA A 167 6.88 -59.91 -17.97
N ARG A 168 8.20 -59.88 -17.79
CA ARG A 168 9.26 -59.47 -18.73
C ARG A 168 8.80 -58.64 -19.94
N ALA A 169 9.06 -57.34 -19.92
CA ALA A 169 9.18 -56.53 -21.13
C ALA A 169 10.58 -55.92 -21.20
N LYS A 170 11.23 -56.08 -22.36
CA LYS A 170 12.61 -55.75 -22.68
C LYS A 170 12.94 -54.26 -22.47
N LYS A 171 14.18 -54.01 -22.03
CA LYS A 171 14.90 -52.73 -22.10
C LYS A 171 14.93 -52.28 -23.57
N GLN A 172 14.17 -51.24 -23.91
CA GLN A 172 14.38 -50.47 -25.13
C GLN A 172 15.22 -49.26 -24.76
N GLU A 173 16.45 -49.24 -25.27
CA GLU A 173 17.29 -48.06 -25.32
C GLU A 173 16.68 -47.13 -26.37
N SER A 174 15.85 -46.19 -25.93
CA SER A 174 15.42 -45.07 -26.74
C SER A 174 16.40 -43.93 -26.50
N GLY A 175 17.36 -43.77 -27.42
CA GLY A 175 18.10 -42.53 -27.59
C GLY A 175 17.12 -41.44 -27.97
N GLY A 176 16.62 -40.73 -26.96
CA GLY A 176 15.74 -39.60 -27.10
C GLY A 176 16.53 -38.30 -27.05
N TRP A 177 16.07 -37.30 -27.79
CA TRP A 177 16.62 -35.95 -27.94
C TRP A 177 16.87 -35.15 -26.63
N PHE A 178 16.65 -35.76 -25.45
CA PHE A 178 16.97 -35.23 -24.13
C PHE A 178 18.28 -35.76 -23.54
N ASP A 179 19.04 -36.61 -24.24
CA ASP A 179 20.36 -37.09 -23.79
C ASP A 179 21.51 -36.10 -24.11
N TRP A 180 21.18 -34.92 -24.65
CA TRP A 180 22.10 -33.82 -24.97
C TRP A 180 21.69 -32.52 -24.26
N PHE A 181 21.32 -32.60 -22.98
CA PHE A 181 21.19 -31.47 -22.07
C PHE A 181 21.46 -31.95 -20.65
#